data_AF-A0A7X2PJK2-F1
#
_entry.id   AF-A0A7X2PJK2-F1
#
_cell.length_a   1.000
_cell.length_b   1.000
_cell.length_c   1.000
_cell.angle_alpha   90.00
_cell.angle_beta   90.00
_cell.angle_gamma   90.00
#
_symmetry.space_group_name_H-M   'P 1'
#
loop_
_entity.id
_entity.type
_entity.pdbx_description
1 polymer ?
#
loop_
_entity_poly.entity_id
_entity_poly.type
_entity_poly.pdbx_seq_one_letter_code
_entity_poly.pdbx_strand_id
1 'polypeptide(L)'
;MRLVTTFTLFASLAVAAVDYSSSLTSGKADMKSAGSLAFGPDGILFVGDSFGAAIFAIDTQDRKPGAGSGAVEIAGINEKIAALLGTAADQILINDMAVNPLSKNAYLSVSRGKGPDAIPVIVRVSRAGKLEEISLDKVKHSRADLPNPVEAKKD
;
A
#
# COMPACT_ATOMS: atom_id res chain seq x y z
N MET A 1 66.43 11.77 3.62
CA MET A 1 65.06 12.21 3.31
C MET A 1 64.12 11.06 3.63
N ARG A 2 63.44 11.07 4.79
CA ARG A 2 62.54 9.98 5.22
C ARG A 2 61.11 10.35 4.83
N LEU A 3 60.52 9.58 3.94
CA LEU A 3 59.14 9.72 3.48
C LEU A 3 58.22 9.07 4.53
N VAL A 4 57.40 9.88 5.21
CA VAL A 4 56.40 9.40 6.16
C VAL A 4 55.07 9.30 5.42
N THR A 5 54.61 8.07 5.16
CA THR A 5 53.33 7.80 4.49
C THR A 5 52.24 7.67 5.56
N THR A 6 51.39 8.68 5.67
CA THR A 6 50.23 8.66 6.59
C THR A 6 49.09 7.87 5.96
N PHE A 7 48.70 6.75 6.59
CA PHE A 7 47.53 5.96 6.23
C PHE A 7 46.31 6.51 6.97
N THR A 8 45.33 7.08 6.27
CA THR A 8 44.07 7.55 6.87
C THR A 8 43.04 6.43 6.84
N LEU A 9 42.64 5.94 8.01
CA LEU A 9 41.61 4.93 8.18
C LEU A 9 40.22 5.61 8.13
N PHE A 10 39.46 5.38 7.06
CA PHE A 10 38.03 5.71 7.01
C PHE A 10 37.26 4.62 7.76
N ALA A 11 36.77 4.93 8.96
CA ALA A 11 35.80 4.10 9.65
C ALA A 11 34.40 4.35 9.06
N SER A 12 33.86 3.39 8.31
CA SER A 12 32.46 3.43 7.88
C SER A 12 31.55 3.11 9.06
N LEU A 13 30.72 4.08 9.46
CA LEU A 13 29.60 3.83 10.37
C LEU A 13 28.52 3.03 9.62
N ALA A 14 28.33 1.77 9.99
CA ALA A 14 27.19 1.00 9.53
C ALA A 14 25.92 1.57 10.17
N VAL A 15 25.07 2.25 9.38
CA VAL A 15 23.71 2.57 9.80
C VAL A 15 22.93 1.26 9.82
N ALA A 16 22.51 0.82 11.00
CA ALA A 16 21.62 -0.33 11.11
C ALA A 16 20.30 -0.01 10.39
N ALA A 17 19.89 -0.87 9.46
CA ALA A 17 18.59 -0.75 8.82
C ALA A 17 17.49 -0.95 9.88
N VAL A 18 16.64 0.05 10.06
CA VAL A 18 15.45 -0.07 10.91
C VAL A 18 14.40 -0.85 10.12
N ASP A 19 14.01 -2.03 10.61
CA ASP A 19 12.89 -2.79 10.06
C ASP A 19 11.57 -2.18 10.59
N TYR A 20 10.93 -1.36 9.76
CA TYR A 20 9.67 -0.70 10.11
C TYR A 20 8.50 -1.69 10.27
N SER A 21 8.62 -2.92 9.73
CA SER A 21 7.59 -3.96 9.84
C SER A 21 7.57 -4.67 11.18
N SER A 22 8.65 -4.55 11.97
CA SER A 22 8.78 -5.22 13.28
C SER A 22 7.75 -4.77 14.32
N SER A 23 7.24 -3.54 14.19
CA SER A 23 6.21 -2.96 15.06
C SER A 23 4.77 -3.34 14.67
N LEU A 24 4.58 -4.02 13.54
CA LEU A 24 3.26 -4.36 13.00
C LEU A 24 2.78 -5.72 13.51
N THR A 25 1.49 -5.79 13.82
CA THR A 25 0.86 -7.01 14.34
C THR A 25 0.05 -7.71 13.27
N SER A 26 0.13 -9.04 13.21
CA SER A 26 -0.68 -9.84 12.28
C SER A 26 -2.11 -9.95 12.75
N GLY A 27 -3.07 -9.68 11.86
CA GLY A 27 -4.49 -9.81 12.14
C GLY A 27 -5.35 -9.26 11.00
N LYS A 28 -6.64 -9.09 11.29
CA LYS A 28 -7.57 -8.46 10.36
C LYS A 28 -7.41 -6.94 10.42
N ALA A 29 -7.04 -6.32 9.31
CA ALA A 29 -7.11 -4.88 9.13
C ALA A 29 -8.56 -4.48 8.86
N ASP A 30 -9.35 -4.26 9.91
CA ASP A 30 -10.80 -3.99 9.84
C ASP A 30 -11.13 -2.54 9.42
N MET A 31 -10.62 -2.17 8.25
CA MET A 31 -10.84 -0.88 7.60
C MET A 31 -12.30 -0.74 7.13
N LYS A 32 -12.87 0.46 7.26
CA LYS A 32 -14.24 0.76 6.81
C LYS A 32 -14.30 1.40 5.43
N SER A 33 -13.23 2.07 5.02
CA SER A 33 -13.08 2.69 3.71
C SER A 33 -11.61 2.70 3.31
N ALA A 34 -11.33 2.49 2.02
CA ALA A 34 -9.99 2.68 1.46
C ALA A 34 -10.02 4.00 0.68
N GLY A 35 -9.37 5.02 1.20
CA GLY A 35 -9.22 6.32 0.57
C GLY A 35 -7.84 6.48 -0.07
N SER A 36 -7.13 7.52 0.34
CA SER A 36 -5.78 7.84 -0.15
C SER A 36 -4.74 6.78 0.24
N LEU A 37 -3.75 6.62 -0.63
CA LEU A 37 -2.65 5.69 -0.49
C LEU A 37 -1.29 6.42 -0.48
N ALA A 38 -0.38 5.96 0.37
CA ALA A 38 1.00 6.40 0.33
C ALA A 38 1.95 5.27 0.75
N PHE A 39 3.10 5.17 0.10
CA PHE A 39 4.14 4.23 0.52
C PHE A 39 5.13 4.89 1.47
N GLY A 40 5.34 4.25 2.61
CA GLY A 40 6.47 4.52 3.50
C GLY A 40 7.72 3.73 3.13
N PRO A 41 8.75 3.81 3.98
CA PRO A 41 9.91 2.92 3.90
C PRO A 41 9.51 1.44 3.89
N ASP A 42 10.39 0.58 3.38
CA ASP A 42 10.23 -0.88 3.34
C ASP A 42 8.95 -1.40 2.67
N GLY A 43 8.28 -0.60 1.83
CA GLY A 43 7.06 -1.01 1.14
C GLY A 43 5.83 -1.11 2.04
N ILE A 44 5.85 -0.44 3.19
CA ILE A 44 4.65 -0.29 4.04
C ILE A 44 3.66 0.64 3.33
N LEU A 45 2.43 0.17 3.13
CA LEU A 45 1.35 0.92 2.52
C LEU A 45 0.52 1.59 3.62
N PHE A 46 0.49 2.92 3.61
CA PHE A 46 -0.46 3.70 4.39
C PHE A 46 -1.77 3.85 3.63
N VAL A 47 -2.87 3.61 4.33
CA VAL A 47 -4.24 3.73 3.79
C VAL A 47 -5.06 4.62 4.70
N GLY A 48 -5.65 5.67 4.13
CA GLY A 48 -6.59 6.52 4.84
C GLY A 48 -7.98 5.87 4.89
N ASP A 49 -8.53 5.71 6.09
CA ASP A 49 -9.88 5.23 6.36
C ASP A 49 -10.73 6.37 6.92
N SER A 50 -11.41 7.11 6.05
CA SER A 50 -12.20 8.29 6.45
C SER A 50 -13.47 7.91 7.21
N PHE A 51 -14.12 6.81 6.85
CA PHE A 51 -15.32 6.31 7.55
C PHE A 51 -14.98 5.68 8.91
N GLY A 52 -13.84 4.99 9.00
CA GLY A 52 -13.35 4.46 10.27
C GLY A 52 -12.53 5.46 11.08
N ALA A 53 -12.33 6.69 10.58
CA ALA A 53 -11.49 7.74 11.16
C ALA A 53 -10.13 7.23 11.64
N ALA A 54 -9.37 6.63 10.73
CA ALA A 54 -8.04 6.12 11.04
C ALA A 54 -7.11 6.12 9.85
N ILE A 55 -5.83 5.91 10.15
CA ILE A 55 -4.81 5.57 9.18
C ILE A 55 -4.33 4.15 9.50
N PHE A 56 -4.32 3.29 8.49
CA PHE A 56 -3.72 1.96 8.59
C PHE A 56 -2.33 1.97 7.97
N ALA A 57 -1.37 1.30 8.60
CA ALA A 57 -0.08 0.97 8.01
C ALA A 57 -0.06 -0.54 7.76
N ILE A 58 0.09 -0.96 6.51
CA ILE A 58 -0.06 -2.35 6.07
C ILE A 58 1.25 -2.85 5.47
N ASP A 59 1.77 -3.95 5.99
CA ASP A 59 2.90 -4.66 5.40
C ASP A 59 2.45 -5.46 4.18
N THR A 60 2.73 -4.92 3.00
CA THR A 60 2.40 -5.58 1.73
C THR A 60 3.31 -6.77 1.40
N GLN A 61 4.41 -6.93 2.15
CA GLN A 61 5.48 -7.89 1.89
C GLN A 61 6.15 -7.74 0.51
N ASP A 62 5.87 -6.65 -0.21
CA ASP A 62 6.36 -6.40 -1.56
C ASP A 62 7.68 -5.62 -1.52
N ARG A 63 8.74 -6.30 -1.09
CA ARG A 63 10.09 -5.75 -0.94
C ARG A 63 11.07 -6.18 -2.03
N LYS A 64 10.63 -7.05 -2.95
CA LYS A 64 11.48 -7.53 -4.04
C LYS A 64 11.59 -6.44 -5.10
N PRO A 65 12.81 -5.99 -5.47
CA PRO A 65 12.98 -5.03 -6.54
C PRO A 65 12.30 -5.51 -7.82
N GLY A 66 11.55 -4.61 -8.47
CA GLY A 66 10.84 -4.95 -9.70
C GLY A 66 11.79 -5.22 -10.85
N ALA A 67 11.64 -6.37 -11.51
CA ALA A 67 12.29 -6.61 -12.79
C ALA A 67 11.51 -5.94 -13.94
N GLY A 68 12.23 -5.37 -14.91
CA GLY A 68 11.67 -4.75 -16.12
C GLY A 68 11.84 -3.22 -16.20
N SER A 69 11.53 -2.63 -17.33
CA SER A 69 11.42 -1.17 -17.54
C SER A 69 10.26 -0.91 -18.49
N GLY A 70 9.64 0.26 -18.39
CA GLY A 70 8.54 0.66 -19.28
C GLY A 70 7.21 0.89 -18.57
N ALA A 71 6.27 1.44 -19.34
CA ALA A 71 4.92 1.73 -18.91
C ALA A 71 4.09 0.44 -18.78
N VAL A 72 3.16 0.43 -17.82
CA VAL A 72 2.17 -0.63 -17.66
C VAL A 72 0.86 -0.11 -18.21
N GLU A 73 0.43 -0.63 -19.35
CA GLU A 73 -0.86 -0.29 -19.94
C GLU A 73 -1.87 -1.39 -19.65
N ILE A 74 -3.02 -1.00 -19.12
CA ILE A 74 -4.13 -1.91 -18.81
C ILE A 74 -5.41 -1.29 -19.35
N ALA A 75 -5.76 -1.64 -20.58
CA ALA A 75 -7.03 -1.27 -21.16
C ALA A 75 -8.19 -1.89 -20.34
N GLY A 76 -9.19 -1.08 -20.01
CA GLY A 76 -10.36 -1.51 -19.24
C GLY A 76 -10.05 -1.97 -17.82
N ILE A 77 -9.27 -1.17 -17.07
CA ILE A 77 -8.82 -1.55 -15.73
C ILE A 77 -10.00 -1.74 -14.76
N ASN A 78 -11.04 -0.93 -14.88
CA ASN A 78 -12.26 -1.04 -14.08
C ASN A 78 -13.00 -2.35 -14.37
N GLU A 79 -13.13 -2.78 -15.64
CA GLU A 79 -13.75 -4.06 -15.97
C GLU A 79 -12.93 -5.25 -15.43
N LYS A 80 -11.60 -5.17 -15.52
CA LYS A 80 -10.71 -6.22 -15.00
C LYS A 80 -10.76 -6.34 -13.48
N ILE A 81 -10.79 -5.21 -12.78
CA ILE A 81 -10.97 -5.20 -11.32
C ILE A 81 -12.35 -5.76 -10.98
N ALA A 82 -13.41 -5.30 -11.62
CA ALA A 82 -14.75 -5.80 -11.35
C ALA A 82 -14.87 -7.32 -11.55
N ALA A 83 -14.29 -7.85 -12.64
CA ALA A 83 -14.20 -9.27 -12.90
C ALA A 83 -13.41 -10.03 -11.81
N LEU A 84 -12.25 -9.49 -11.38
CA LEU A 84 -11.46 -10.04 -10.27
C LEU A 84 -12.27 -10.12 -8.98
N LEU A 85 -13.06 -9.08 -8.69
CA LEU A 85 -13.83 -8.93 -7.46
C LEU A 85 -15.23 -9.57 -7.53
N GLY A 86 -15.59 -10.20 -8.65
CA GLY A 86 -16.89 -10.86 -8.84
C GLY A 86 -18.08 -9.89 -8.85
N THR A 87 -17.91 -8.69 -9.42
CA THR A 87 -18.95 -7.65 -9.49
C THR A 87 -18.99 -6.99 -10.89
N ALA A 88 -19.85 -5.98 -11.07
CA ALA A 88 -19.94 -5.20 -12.29
C ALA A 88 -19.05 -3.94 -12.25
N ALA A 89 -18.60 -3.47 -13.42
CA ALA A 89 -17.69 -2.32 -13.54
C ALA A 89 -18.30 -1.01 -13.01
N ASP A 90 -19.62 -0.86 -13.12
CA ASP A 90 -20.35 0.28 -12.56
C ASP A 90 -20.59 0.16 -11.05
N GLN A 91 -20.25 -0.98 -10.43
CA GLN A 91 -20.32 -1.26 -8.99
C GLN A 91 -18.95 -1.23 -8.32
N ILE A 92 -17.96 -0.59 -8.94
CA ILE A 92 -16.69 -0.28 -8.29
C ILE A 92 -16.35 1.19 -8.43
N LEU A 93 -15.61 1.72 -7.46
CA LEU A 93 -14.92 3.00 -7.56
C LEU A 93 -13.43 2.79 -7.29
N ILE A 94 -12.56 3.35 -8.14
CA ILE A 94 -11.13 3.44 -7.87
C ILE A 94 -10.88 4.80 -7.23
N ASN A 95 -10.44 4.80 -5.97
CA ASN A 95 -10.32 6.01 -5.16
C ASN A 95 -8.95 6.66 -5.29
N ASP A 96 -7.90 5.84 -5.37
CA ASP A 96 -6.51 6.31 -5.46
C ASP A 96 -5.56 5.23 -5.99
N MET A 97 -4.36 5.63 -6.39
CA MET A 97 -3.27 4.76 -6.81
C MET A 97 -1.93 5.22 -6.23
N ALA A 98 -1.17 4.29 -5.66
CA ALA A 98 0.22 4.51 -5.27
C ALA A 98 1.14 3.43 -5.86
N VAL A 99 2.38 3.78 -6.16
CA VAL A 99 3.38 2.83 -6.69
C VAL A 99 4.38 2.49 -5.61
N ASN A 100 4.58 1.19 -5.36
CA ASN A 100 5.57 0.73 -4.41
C ASN A 100 6.98 1.15 -4.90
N PRO A 101 7.76 1.87 -4.07
CA PRO A 101 9.04 2.42 -4.50
C PRO A 101 10.11 1.35 -4.77
N LEU A 102 9.98 0.15 -4.21
CA LEU A 102 10.91 -0.97 -4.36
C LEU A 102 10.53 -1.83 -5.57
N SER A 103 9.31 -2.39 -5.56
CA SER A 103 8.87 -3.35 -6.57
C SER A 103 8.37 -2.69 -7.86
N LYS A 104 8.02 -1.40 -7.81
CA LYS A 104 7.32 -0.65 -8.86
C LYS A 104 5.96 -1.25 -9.27
N ASN A 105 5.39 -2.13 -8.44
CA ASN A 105 4.00 -2.54 -8.59
C ASN A 105 3.08 -1.37 -8.15
N ALA A 106 1.97 -1.18 -8.87
CA ALA A 106 0.95 -0.21 -8.46
C ALA A 106 -0.03 -0.87 -7.48
N TYR A 107 -0.57 -0.08 -6.57
CA TYR A 107 -1.59 -0.46 -5.61
C TYR A 107 -2.75 0.50 -5.77
N LEU A 108 -3.94 -0.05 -5.90
CA LEU A 108 -5.18 0.68 -6.12
C LEU A 108 -6.05 0.53 -4.88
N SER A 109 -6.58 1.66 -4.44
CA SER A 109 -7.64 1.75 -3.46
C SER A 109 -8.96 1.64 -4.19
N VAL A 110 -9.78 0.64 -3.85
CA VAL A 110 -11.01 0.32 -4.56
C VAL A 110 -12.16 0.15 -3.58
N SER A 111 -13.30 0.75 -3.88
CA SER A 111 -14.58 0.47 -3.24
C SER A 111 -15.36 -0.55 -4.09
N ARG A 112 -15.80 -1.65 -3.48
CA ARG A 112 -16.74 -2.61 -4.09
C ARG A 112 -18.15 -2.30 -3.58
N GLY A 113 -19.01 -1.83 -4.47
CA GLY A 113 -20.28 -1.19 -4.15
C GLY A 113 -20.17 0.35 -4.16
N LYS A 114 -21.27 1.01 -3.81
CA LYS A 114 -21.38 2.48 -3.74
C LYS A 114 -21.95 2.91 -2.40
N GLY A 115 -21.65 4.15 -2.01
CA GLY A 115 -22.17 4.74 -0.78
C GLY A 115 -21.43 4.29 0.48
N PRO A 116 -22.01 4.54 1.66
CA PRO A 116 -21.34 4.33 2.94
C PRO A 116 -21.03 2.85 3.26
N ASP A 117 -21.79 1.92 2.67
CA ASP A 117 -21.65 0.47 2.89
C ASP A 117 -20.70 -0.21 1.88
N ALA A 118 -20.01 0.55 1.04
CA ALA A 118 -19.09 0.00 0.06
C ALA A 118 -17.92 -0.71 0.75
N ILE A 119 -17.59 -1.92 0.28
CA ILE A 119 -16.54 -2.75 0.87
C ILE A 119 -15.18 -2.24 0.39
N PRO A 120 -14.23 -1.90 1.29
CA PRO A 120 -12.91 -1.45 0.90
C PRO A 120 -12.02 -2.61 0.45
N VAL A 121 -11.31 -2.42 -0.65
CA VAL A 121 -10.43 -3.42 -1.28
C VAL A 121 -9.13 -2.76 -1.70
N ILE A 122 -8.00 -3.44 -1.47
CA ILE A 122 -6.71 -3.05 -2.05
C ILE A 122 -6.36 -4.03 -3.17
N VAL A 123 -6.12 -3.49 -4.37
CA VAL A 123 -5.71 -4.29 -5.54
C VAL A 123 -4.26 -3.96 -5.89
N ARG A 124 -3.41 -4.98 -5.97
CA ARG A 124 -2.06 -4.86 -6.52
C ARG A 124 -2.11 -5.11 -8.02
N VAL A 125 -1.41 -4.26 -8.76
CA VAL A 125 -1.13 -4.40 -10.18
C VAL A 125 0.36 -4.60 -10.36
N SER A 126 0.74 -5.79 -10.81
CA SER A 126 2.13 -6.09 -11.11
C SER A 126 2.61 -5.37 -12.35
N ARG A 127 3.93 -5.27 -12.51
CA ARG A 127 4.55 -4.74 -13.73
C ARG A 127 4.25 -5.52 -15.00
N ALA A 128 3.79 -6.77 -14.87
CA ALA A 128 3.32 -7.58 -15.98
C ALA A 128 1.82 -7.36 -16.28
N GLY A 129 1.17 -6.41 -15.61
CA GLY A 129 -0.26 -6.14 -15.75
C GLY A 129 -1.16 -7.16 -15.05
N LYS A 130 -0.61 -7.99 -14.15
CA LYS A 130 -1.41 -8.94 -13.36
C LYS A 130 -2.06 -8.22 -12.19
N LEU A 131 -3.38 -8.37 -12.04
CA LEU A 131 -4.13 -7.86 -10.90
C LEU A 131 -4.27 -8.94 -9.81
N GLU A 132 -4.22 -8.52 -8.55
CA GLU A 132 -4.38 -9.39 -7.38
C GLU A 132 -5.02 -8.60 -6.23
N GLU A 133 -6.04 -9.16 -5.58
CA GLU A 133 -6.59 -8.60 -4.35
C GLU A 133 -5.66 -8.90 -3.18
N ILE A 134 -5.32 -7.87 -2.40
CA ILE A 134 -4.55 -8.02 -1.16
C ILE A 134 -5.51 -8.37 -0.03
N SER A 135 -5.40 -9.57 0.51
CA SER A 135 -6.20 -10.00 1.66
C SER A 135 -5.89 -9.15 2.89
N LEU A 136 -6.94 -8.61 3.51
CA LEU A 136 -6.87 -7.83 4.75
C LEU A 136 -7.20 -8.66 6.00
N ASP A 137 -7.57 -9.93 5.86
CA ASP A 137 -8.00 -10.78 6.98
C ASP A 137 -6.86 -11.26 7.88
N LYS A 138 -5.66 -11.43 7.29
CA LYS A 138 -4.47 -11.89 7.99
C LYS A 138 -3.24 -11.18 7.46
N VAL A 139 -3.19 -9.87 7.71
CA VAL A 139 -2.09 -9.01 7.29
C VAL A 139 -1.41 -8.37 8.50
N LYS A 140 -0.10 -8.19 8.40
CA LYS A 140 0.64 -7.40 9.39
C LYS A 140 0.27 -5.94 9.21
N HIS A 141 -0.30 -5.33 10.24
CA HIS A 141 -0.69 -3.93 10.19
C HIS A 141 -0.60 -3.26 11.56
N SER A 142 -0.69 -1.95 11.54
CA SER A 142 -1.02 -1.11 12.69
C SER A 142 -2.08 -0.09 12.29
N ARG A 143 -2.71 0.51 13.31
CA ARG A 143 -3.78 1.49 13.15
C ARG A 143 -3.49 2.68 14.05
N ALA A 144 -3.70 3.88 13.52
CA ALA A 144 -3.73 5.12 14.28
C ALA A 144 -5.10 5.77 14.11
N ASP A 145 -5.80 6.02 15.21
CA ASP A 145 -7.10 6.69 15.18
C ASP A 145 -6.93 8.19 14.96
N LEU A 146 -7.88 8.79 14.25
CA LEU A 146 -7.97 10.21 13.98
C LEU A 146 -9.10 10.83 14.81
N PRO A 147 -8.92 12.06 15.33
CA PRO A 147 -10.00 12.80 15.97
C PRO A 147 -11.05 13.22 14.93
N ASN A 148 -12.31 13.38 15.36
CA ASN A 148 -13.43 13.90 14.57
C ASN A 148 -13.74 13.06 13.30
N PRO A 149 -14.36 11.87 13.45
CA PRO A 149 -14.79 11.08 12.30
C PRO A 149 -15.74 11.85 11.39
N VAL A 150 -15.73 11.52 10.09
CA VAL A 150 -16.74 12.02 9.15
C VAL A 150 -18.09 11.49 9.61
N GLU A 151 -19.04 12.37 9.91
CA GLU A 151 -20.39 11.95 10.30
C GLU A 151 -21.05 11.18 9.14
N ALA A 152 -21.58 9.99 9.43
CA ALA A 152 -22.48 9.32 8.51
C ALA A 152 -23.70 10.25 8.33
N LYS A 153 -23.98 10.68 7.08
CA LYS A 153 -25.21 11.43 6.80
C LYS A 153 -26.39 10.61 7.30
N LYS A 154 -27.14 11.16 8.26
CA LYS A 154 -28.47 10.68 8.61
C LYS A 154 -29.42 11.22 7.54
N ASP A 155 -30.04 10.31 6.80
CA ASP A 155 -31.16 10.62 5.92
C ASP A 155 -32.40 11.07 6.73
#